data_AF-A0AAN6TNR4-F1
#
_entry.id   AF-A0AAN6TNR4-F1
#
_cell.length_a   1.000
_cell.length_b   1.000
_cell.length_c   1.000
_cell.angle_alpha   90.00
_cell.angle_beta   90.00
_cell.angle_gamma   90.00
#
_symmetry.space_group_name_H-M   'P 1'
#
loop_
_entity.id
_entity.type
_entity.pdbx_description
1 polymer ?
#
loop_
_entity_poly.entity_id
_entity_poly.type
_entity_poly.pdbx_seq_one_letter_code
_entity_poly.pdbx_strand_id
1 'polypeptide(L)'
;MDLKKAETNEEEQAFLHSSGSRDGVATDFCSPECQRRSATKRRRRRVTWWLRLLLDIGMAVTIVYLLVFKPFSVGRKLIRRTPVPEFPHKIYKFKIDPQYVSEDMWFNESLTLGKLHNWVPLSSQSRGYVKVPDDPSRYDLPKPIPLVLDPERHEGPGYMVGVFHQLHCLSYLIEHYQQGYAGVNLTDEVAFHSAHCFNYIRQALMCNADTTLEGMTEEGPGEGTEHECIDYDALLEWANENAMHMQRWRTGLVPEEADIL
;
A
#
# COMPACT_ATOMS: atom_id res chain seq x y z
N MET A 1 -46.90 -2.45 1.49
CA MET A 1 -47.66 -3.67 1.16
C MET A 1 -46.65 -4.72 0.75
N ASP A 2 -46.30 -5.58 1.70
CA ASP A 2 -45.57 -6.82 1.48
C ASP A 2 -46.37 -7.75 0.57
N LEU A 3 -45.71 -8.44 -0.35
CA LEU A 3 -46.01 -9.84 -0.61
C LEU A 3 -44.73 -10.63 -0.95
N LYS A 4 -44.53 -11.64 -0.10
CA LYS A 4 -43.51 -12.69 -0.07
C LYS A 4 -43.49 -13.57 -1.32
N LYS A 5 -42.26 -13.96 -1.71
CA LYS A 5 -41.70 -15.33 -1.78
C LYS A 5 -42.63 -16.48 -2.22
N ALA A 6 -42.23 -17.21 -3.27
CA ALA A 6 -42.34 -18.67 -3.33
C ALA A 6 -41.40 -19.26 -4.41
N GLU A 7 -40.31 -19.86 -3.95
CA GLU A 7 -39.66 -21.00 -4.63
C GLU A 7 -40.51 -22.25 -4.36
N THR A 8 -40.76 -23.06 -5.40
CA THR A 8 -40.93 -24.54 -5.40
C THR A 8 -40.92 -24.96 -6.88
N ASN A 9 -39.89 -25.65 -7.37
CA ASN A 9 -39.66 -27.11 -7.36
C ASN A 9 -40.56 -27.88 -8.34
N GLU A 10 -40.04 -29.02 -8.82
CA GLU A 10 -40.66 -30.06 -9.67
C GLU A 10 -40.33 -29.90 -11.17
N GLU A 11 -39.31 -30.57 -11.72
CA GLU A 11 -39.17 -32.03 -11.83
C GLU A 11 -40.47 -32.73 -12.26
N GLU A 12 -41.06 -32.31 -13.39
CA GLU A 12 -42.12 -33.08 -14.03
C GLU A 12 -42.13 -32.91 -15.55
N GLN A 13 -41.15 -33.51 -16.23
CA GLN A 13 -41.27 -33.88 -17.65
C GLN A 13 -40.68 -35.28 -17.90
N ALA A 14 -41.04 -36.22 -17.02
CA ALA A 14 -40.99 -37.64 -17.32
C ALA A 14 -42.44 -38.12 -17.47
N PHE A 15 -42.72 -38.89 -18.53
CA PHE A 15 -44.01 -39.51 -18.89
C PHE A 15 -45.00 -38.50 -19.51
N LEU A 16 -45.44 -38.59 -20.77
CA LEU A 16 -46.09 -39.69 -21.51
C LEU A 16 -45.83 -39.45 -23.04
N HIS A 17 -45.99 -40.35 -24.02
CA HIS A 17 -46.96 -41.42 -24.21
C HIS A 17 -46.40 -42.39 -25.27
N SER A 18 -46.49 -43.69 -25.04
CA SER A 18 -46.34 -44.68 -26.10
C SER A 18 -47.54 -44.58 -27.06
N SER A 19 -47.28 -44.54 -28.36
CA SER A 19 -48.21 -45.05 -29.38
C SER A 19 -47.45 -46.07 -30.22
N GLY A 20 -47.91 -47.32 -30.18
CA GLY A 20 -47.30 -48.42 -30.89
C GLY A 20 -47.76 -48.51 -32.34
N SER A 21 -47.03 -49.31 -33.14
CA SER A 21 -47.64 -50.30 -34.02
C SER A 21 -46.57 -51.19 -34.66
N ARG A 22 -46.63 -52.47 -34.26
CA ARG A 22 -46.49 -53.70 -35.07
C ARG A 22 -45.19 -54.01 -35.84
N ASP A 23 -44.59 -55.08 -35.36
CA ASP A 23 -44.29 -56.32 -36.08
C ASP A 23 -43.46 -56.21 -37.37
N GLY A 24 -42.16 -56.47 -37.20
CA GLY A 24 -41.25 -56.85 -38.26
C GLY A 24 -40.03 -57.53 -37.64
N VAL A 25 -40.11 -58.85 -37.49
CA VAL A 25 -38.97 -59.71 -37.14
C VAL A 25 -37.91 -59.55 -38.23
N ALA A 26 -36.86 -58.77 -37.94
CA ALA A 26 -35.60 -58.83 -38.66
C ALA A 26 -34.53 -59.25 -37.64
N THR A 27 -34.14 -60.51 -37.74
CA THR A 27 -32.97 -61.08 -37.08
C THR A 27 -31.72 -60.40 -37.63
N ASP A 28 -31.28 -59.30 -37.03
CA ASP A 28 -29.97 -58.72 -37.34
C ASP A 28 -28.89 -59.39 -36.51
N PHE A 29 -28.21 -60.29 -37.19
CA PHE A 29 -26.96 -60.92 -36.82
C PHE A 29 -25.92 -59.82 -36.53
N CYS A 30 -25.61 -59.56 -35.26
CA CYS A 30 -24.59 -58.59 -34.89
C CYS A 30 -23.20 -59.18 -35.22
N SER A 31 -22.66 -58.81 -36.39
CA SER A 31 -21.33 -59.20 -36.83
C SER A 31 -20.25 -58.66 -35.85
N PRO A 32 -19.15 -59.40 -35.56
CA PRO A 32 -18.16 -59.07 -34.51
C PRO A 32 -17.48 -57.68 -34.65
N GLU A 33 -17.60 -57.03 -35.81
CA GLU A 33 -17.11 -55.68 -36.06
C GLU A 33 -17.92 -54.57 -35.36
N CYS A 34 -19.22 -54.77 -35.11
CA CYS A 34 -20.05 -53.78 -34.41
C CYS A 34 -19.73 -53.72 -32.90
N GLN A 35 -19.44 -54.88 -32.29
CA GLN A 35 -18.91 -54.96 -30.92
C GLN A 35 -17.51 -54.34 -30.79
N ARG A 36 -16.64 -54.49 -31.80
CA ARG A 36 -15.32 -53.82 -31.83
C ARG A 36 -15.43 -52.30 -31.93
N ARG A 37 -16.37 -51.77 -32.74
CA ARG A 37 -16.61 -50.31 -32.85
C ARG A 37 -17.21 -49.69 -31.58
N SER A 38 -18.08 -50.39 -30.87
CA SER A 38 -18.62 -49.92 -29.58
C SER A 38 -17.58 -49.99 -28.45
N ALA A 39 -16.76 -51.05 -28.41
CA ALA A 39 -15.66 -51.20 -27.46
C ALA A 39 -14.56 -50.14 -27.65
N THR A 40 -14.22 -49.82 -28.91
CA THR A 40 -13.25 -48.75 -29.23
C THR A 40 -13.78 -47.35 -28.93
N LYS A 41 -15.07 -47.05 -29.20
CA LYS A 41 -15.72 -45.80 -28.74
C LYS A 41 -15.75 -45.69 -27.21
N ARG A 42 -16.08 -46.77 -26.50
CA ARG A 42 -16.10 -46.82 -25.02
C ARG A 42 -14.69 -46.67 -24.42
N ARG A 43 -13.68 -47.27 -25.05
CA ARG A 43 -12.25 -47.11 -24.69
C ARG A 43 -11.76 -45.68 -24.95
N ARG A 44 -12.08 -45.08 -26.11
CA ARG A 44 -11.73 -43.68 -26.43
C ARG A 44 -12.39 -42.69 -25.47
N ARG A 45 -13.67 -42.89 -25.14
CA ARG A 45 -14.42 -42.08 -24.15
C ARG A 45 -13.85 -42.23 -22.73
N ARG A 46 -13.42 -43.43 -22.36
CA ARG A 46 -12.77 -43.70 -21.07
C ARG A 46 -11.37 -43.06 -21.01
N VAL A 47 -10.59 -43.13 -22.09
CA VAL A 47 -9.28 -42.45 -22.19
C VAL A 47 -9.43 -40.94 -22.13
N THR A 48 -10.40 -40.34 -22.83
CA THR A 48 -10.67 -38.90 -22.73
C THR A 48 -11.16 -38.47 -21.35
N TRP A 49 -11.89 -39.34 -20.65
CA TRP A 49 -12.32 -39.08 -19.28
C TRP A 49 -11.14 -39.11 -18.29
N TRP A 50 -10.25 -40.09 -18.41
CA TRP A 50 -9.02 -40.14 -17.61
C TRP A 50 -8.08 -38.97 -17.93
N LEU A 51 -7.97 -38.56 -19.19
CA LEU A 51 -7.17 -37.39 -19.57
C LEU A 51 -7.74 -36.08 -18.98
N ARG A 52 -9.07 -35.90 -18.98
CA ARG A 52 -9.71 -34.75 -18.34
C ARG A 52 -9.49 -34.75 -16.84
N LEU A 53 -9.70 -35.89 -16.19
CA LEU A 53 -9.50 -36.04 -14.75
C LEU A 53 -8.04 -35.76 -14.33
N LEU A 54 -7.06 -36.20 -15.13
CA LEU A 54 -5.65 -35.87 -14.91
C LEU A 54 -5.36 -34.38 -15.08
N LEU A 55 -6.00 -33.72 -16.06
CA LEU A 55 -5.84 -32.29 -16.28
C LEU A 55 -6.47 -31.49 -15.14
N ASP A 56 -7.66 -31.88 -14.68
CA ASP A 56 -8.35 -31.24 -13.55
C ASP A 56 -7.57 -31.42 -12.24
N ILE A 57 -7.02 -32.62 -11.98
CA ILE A 57 -6.13 -32.86 -10.84
C ILE A 57 -4.86 -32.02 -10.98
N GLY A 58 -4.26 -31.97 -12.17
CA GLY A 58 -3.08 -31.14 -12.43
C GLY A 58 -3.35 -29.67 -12.13
N MET A 59 -4.48 -29.14 -12.62
CA MET A 59 -4.93 -27.77 -12.37
C MET A 59 -5.15 -27.52 -10.87
N ALA A 60 -5.86 -28.41 -10.17
CA ALA A 60 -6.10 -28.30 -8.73
C ALA A 60 -4.80 -28.31 -7.93
N VAL A 61 -3.84 -29.18 -8.29
CA VAL A 61 -2.50 -29.21 -7.68
C VAL A 61 -1.76 -27.91 -7.91
N THR A 62 -1.78 -27.33 -9.12
CA THR A 62 -1.18 -26.02 -9.38
C THR A 62 -1.86 -24.89 -8.61
N ILE A 63 -3.19 -24.89 -8.49
CA ILE A 63 -3.91 -23.87 -7.72
C ILE A 63 -3.53 -23.97 -6.24
N VAL A 64 -3.55 -25.16 -5.65
CA VAL A 64 -3.12 -25.38 -4.27
C VAL A 64 -1.64 -25.00 -4.10
N TYR A 65 -0.78 -25.35 -5.07
CA TYR A 65 0.62 -24.96 -5.05
C TYR A 65 0.80 -23.44 -5.07
N LEU A 66 0.06 -22.72 -5.92
CA LEU A 66 0.09 -21.27 -5.95
C LEU A 66 -0.44 -20.68 -4.64
N LEU A 67 -1.54 -21.19 -4.09
CA LEU A 67 -2.09 -20.67 -2.82
C LEU A 67 -1.18 -20.92 -1.60
N VAL A 68 -0.46 -22.04 -1.56
CA VAL A 68 0.37 -22.44 -0.42
C VAL A 68 1.82 -21.93 -0.55
N PHE A 69 2.41 -22.03 -1.75
CA PHE A 69 3.83 -21.70 -1.97
C PHE A 69 4.05 -20.35 -2.67
N LYS A 70 3.00 -19.76 -3.23
CA LYS A 70 3.01 -18.38 -3.73
C LYS A 70 1.81 -17.61 -3.18
N PRO A 71 1.67 -17.47 -1.84
CA PRO A 71 0.68 -16.57 -1.29
C PRO A 71 0.88 -15.24 -2.02
N PHE A 72 -0.16 -14.78 -2.73
CA PHE A 72 -0.10 -13.58 -3.53
C PHE A 72 0.05 -12.41 -2.56
N SER A 73 1.29 -12.15 -2.15
CA SER A 73 1.64 -10.97 -1.41
C SER A 73 1.43 -9.82 -2.38
N VAL A 74 0.30 -9.14 -2.23
CA VAL A 74 0.07 -7.83 -2.86
C VAL A 74 0.98 -6.82 -2.14
N GLY A 75 2.29 -7.01 -2.28
CA GLY A 75 3.27 -5.96 -2.01
C GLY A 75 3.22 -5.01 -3.19
N ARG A 76 3.13 -3.71 -2.95
CA ARG A 76 3.36 -2.73 -4.01
C ARG A 76 4.81 -2.91 -4.44
N LYS A 77 5.01 -3.45 -5.63
CA LYS A 77 6.34 -3.45 -6.24
C LYS A 77 6.64 -2.02 -6.64
N LEU A 78 7.71 -1.45 -6.06
CA LEU A 78 8.16 -0.10 -6.40
C LEU A 78 8.42 0.01 -7.91
N ILE A 79 8.07 1.15 -8.48
CA ILE A 79 8.35 1.50 -9.88
C ILE A 79 9.86 1.65 -10.06
N ARG A 80 10.54 2.30 -9.10
CA ARG A 80 12.00 2.55 -9.13
C ARG A 80 12.78 1.39 -8.51
N ARG A 81 13.94 1.08 -9.09
CA ARG A 81 14.87 0.08 -8.53
C ARG A 81 15.61 0.67 -7.34
N THR A 82 15.37 0.12 -6.16
CA THR A 82 16.00 0.55 -4.91
C THR A 82 16.71 -0.61 -4.19
N PRO A 83 17.82 -0.35 -3.48
CA PRO A 83 18.44 -1.32 -2.58
C PRO A 83 17.67 -1.49 -1.25
N VAL A 84 16.71 -0.61 -0.97
CA VAL A 84 15.95 -0.62 0.29
C VAL A 84 14.95 -1.77 0.26
N PRO A 85 14.96 -2.68 1.26
CA PRO A 85 14.06 -3.83 1.27
C PRO A 85 12.62 -3.40 1.56
N GLU A 86 11.68 -4.28 1.25
CA GLU A 86 10.30 -4.13 1.71
C GLU A 86 10.21 -4.34 3.22
N PHE A 87 9.49 -3.45 3.90
CA PHE A 87 9.25 -3.52 5.35
C PHE A 87 7.85 -4.05 5.64
N PRO A 88 7.65 -4.80 6.74
CA PRO A 88 6.33 -5.25 7.15
C PRO A 88 5.45 -4.07 7.55
N HIS A 89 4.17 -4.12 7.19
CA HIS A 89 3.20 -3.15 7.65
C HIS A 89 2.80 -3.39 9.11
N LYS A 90 2.64 -2.30 9.86
CA LYS A 90 2.17 -2.31 11.26
C LYS A 90 1.05 -1.27 11.41
N ILE A 91 0.01 -1.63 12.15
CA ILE A 91 -1.07 -0.70 12.47
C ILE A 91 -0.63 0.23 13.60
N TYR A 92 -0.60 1.53 13.31
CA TYR A 92 -0.32 2.57 14.29
C TYR A 92 -1.64 3.25 14.70
N LYS A 93 -1.82 3.46 16.00
CA LYS A 93 -2.93 4.27 16.53
C LYS A 93 -2.39 5.63 16.94
N PHE A 94 -2.90 6.70 16.33
CA PHE A 94 -2.42 8.04 16.63
C PHE A 94 -2.92 8.49 18.00
N LYS A 95 -1.99 8.97 18.82
CA LYS A 95 -2.26 9.48 20.17
C LYS A 95 -1.34 10.66 20.45
N ILE A 96 -1.81 11.56 21.31
CA ILE A 96 -0.92 12.54 21.91
C ILE A 96 -0.08 11.80 22.94
N ASP A 97 1.24 11.93 22.80
CA ASP A 97 2.21 11.34 23.71
C ASP A 97 3.03 12.50 24.33
N PRO A 98 2.86 12.75 25.64
CA PRO A 98 3.56 13.83 26.36
C PRO A 98 5.08 13.74 26.29
N GLN A 99 5.66 12.59 25.93
CA GLN A 99 7.10 12.45 25.73
C GLN A 99 7.60 13.31 24.56
N TYR A 100 6.82 13.41 23.49
CA TYR A 100 7.26 14.05 22.24
C TYR A 100 6.75 15.48 22.09
N VAL A 101 5.57 15.79 22.65
CA VAL A 101 4.97 17.13 22.59
C VAL A 101 4.18 17.42 23.86
N SER A 102 4.06 18.69 24.22
CA SER A 102 3.07 19.14 25.20
C SER A 102 2.75 20.61 24.96
N GLU A 103 1.59 21.07 25.41
CA GLU A 103 1.12 22.45 25.16
C GLU A 103 2.05 23.49 25.81
N ASP A 104 2.59 23.15 26.97
CA ASP A 104 3.50 24.01 27.74
C ASP A 104 4.89 24.15 27.11
N MET A 105 5.24 23.31 26.14
CA MET A 105 6.58 23.33 25.52
C MET A 105 6.89 24.67 24.84
N TRP A 106 5.86 25.36 24.33
CA TRP A 106 6.03 26.61 23.57
C TRP A 106 6.40 27.82 24.43
N PHE A 107 6.09 27.79 25.72
CA PHE A 107 6.34 28.92 26.62
C PHE A 107 7.76 28.95 27.17
N ASN A 108 8.57 27.90 26.90
CA ASN A 108 9.93 27.80 27.37
C ASN A 108 10.80 27.03 26.38
N GLU A 109 11.83 27.70 25.85
CA GLU A 109 12.78 27.12 24.90
C GLU A 109 13.43 25.83 25.42
N SER A 110 13.83 25.81 26.69
CA SER A 110 14.41 24.61 27.31
C SER A 110 13.44 23.44 27.37
N LEU A 111 12.14 23.70 27.59
CA LEU A 111 11.11 22.65 27.52
C LEU A 111 10.96 22.13 26.09
N THR A 112 10.92 23.01 25.09
CA THR A 112 10.87 22.60 23.68
C THR A 112 12.08 21.77 23.29
N LEU A 113 13.30 22.22 23.61
CA LEU A 113 14.52 21.47 23.36
C LEU A 113 14.52 20.12 24.09
N GLY A 114 14.00 20.06 25.32
CA GLY A 114 13.82 18.81 26.06
C GLY A 114 12.87 17.83 25.37
N LYS A 115 11.76 18.32 24.78
CA LYS A 115 10.86 17.48 23.97
C LYS A 115 11.54 17.03 22.68
N LEU A 116 12.20 17.94 21.96
CA LEU A 116 12.91 17.63 20.71
C LEU A 116 14.07 16.64 20.93
N HIS A 117 14.73 16.67 22.08
CA HIS A 117 15.72 15.66 22.44
C HIS A 117 15.13 14.25 22.47
N ASN A 118 13.87 14.09 22.89
CA ASN A 118 13.18 12.80 22.84
C ASN A 118 12.85 12.33 21.42
N TRP A 119 12.99 13.19 20.41
CA TRP A 119 12.83 12.81 19.01
C TRP A 119 14.10 12.21 18.42
N VAL A 120 15.28 12.40 19.03
CA VAL A 120 16.56 11.85 18.54
C VAL A 120 16.47 10.33 18.29
N PRO A 121 15.90 9.51 19.19
CA PRO A 121 15.74 8.07 18.96
C PRO A 121 14.74 7.70 17.86
N LEU A 122 13.98 8.65 17.32
CA LEU A 122 13.10 8.42 16.15
C LEU A 122 13.88 8.42 14.83
N SER A 123 15.13 8.90 14.84
CA SER A 123 16.04 8.81 13.69
C SER A 123 16.95 7.57 13.77
N SER A 124 17.71 7.31 12.71
CA SER A 124 18.73 6.26 12.73
C SER A 124 19.98 6.71 13.52
N GLN A 125 20.83 5.75 13.87
CA GLN A 125 22.10 6.02 14.58
C GLN A 125 22.99 7.02 13.82
N SER A 126 22.88 7.05 12.50
CA SER A 126 23.59 7.97 11.61
C SER A 126 22.66 9.09 11.10
N ARG A 127 21.68 9.54 11.91
CA ARG A 127 20.74 10.62 11.57
C ARG A 127 19.97 10.42 10.26
N GLY A 128 19.76 9.17 9.88
CA GLY A 128 19.08 8.78 8.65
C GLY A 128 19.98 8.52 7.44
N TYR A 129 21.30 8.73 7.56
CA TYR A 129 22.23 8.37 6.49
C TYR A 129 22.47 6.86 6.42
N VAL A 130 22.50 6.34 5.20
CA VAL A 130 22.76 4.94 4.89
C VAL A 130 23.80 4.82 3.78
N LYS A 131 24.61 3.76 3.87
CA LYS A 131 25.53 3.36 2.82
C LYS A 131 24.84 2.34 1.91
N VAL A 132 24.91 2.57 0.60
CA VAL A 132 24.42 1.64 -0.42
C VAL A 132 25.58 0.73 -0.88
N PRO A 133 25.32 -0.55 -1.23
CA PRO A 133 26.34 -1.46 -1.73
C PRO A 133 27.09 -0.94 -2.97
N ASP A 134 28.30 -1.47 -3.20
CA ASP A 134 29.32 -0.92 -4.11
C ASP A 134 28.95 -0.88 -5.62
N ASP A 135 27.77 -1.37 -6.03
CA ASP A 135 27.27 -1.27 -7.42
C ASP A 135 25.97 -0.42 -7.51
N PRO A 136 26.07 0.92 -7.42
CA PRO A 136 24.93 1.82 -7.56
C PRO A 136 24.24 1.74 -8.92
N SER A 137 24.93 1.26 -9.96
CA SER A 137 24.43 1.22 -11.35
C SER A 137 23.20 0.35 -11.54
N ARG A 138 22.89 -0.52 -10.57
CA ARG A 138 21.71 -1.39 -10.57
C ARG A 138 20.44 -0.68 -10.10
N TYR A 139 20.58 0.47 -9.49
CA TYR A 139 19.50 1.20 -8.83
C TYR A 139 19.29 2.55 -9.50
N ASP A 140 18.06 3.04 -9.41
CA ASP A 140 17.69 4.34 -9.97
C ASP A 140 17.91 5.40 -8.89
N LEU A 141 19.18 5.66 -8.54
CA LEU A 141 19.60 6.55 -7.45
C LEU A 141 20.29 7.81 -7.97
N PRO A 142 20.13 8.96 -7.30
CA PRO A 142 20.95 10.15 -7.53
C PRO A 142 22.42 9.90 -7.16
N LYS A 143 23.29 10.91 -7.36
CA LYS A 143 24.66 10.82 -6.85
C LYS A 143 24.63 10.76 -5.31
N PRO A 144 25.57 10.07 -4.66
CA PRO A 144 25.60 10.04 -3.20
C PRO A 144 26.07 11.40 -2.64
N ILE A 145 25.58 11.77 -1.45
CA ILE A 145 25.97 12.99 -0.74
C ILE A 145 27.40 12.80 -0.22
N PRO A 146 28.32 13.75 -0.47
CA PRO A 146 29.66 13.72 0.12
C PRO A 146 29.55 13.97 1.63
N LEU A 147 29.64 12.90 2.41
CA LEU A 147 29.62 12.98 3.87
C LEU A 147 31.04 13.25 4.37
N VAL A 148 31.29 14.46 4.87
CA VAL A 148 32.51 14.76 5.63
C VAL A 148 32.26 14.33 7.08
N LEU A 149 32.13 13.03 7.31
CA LEU A 149 32.04 12.46 8.65
C LEU A 149 33.43 11.97 9.03
N ASP A 150 34.00 12.58 10.07
CA ASP A 150 35.23 12.20 10.78
C ASP A 150 36.35 11.58 9.90
N PRO A 151 37.47 12.31 9.65
CA PRO A 151 38.61 11.79 8.88
C PRO A 151 39.14 10.43 9.34
N GLU A 152 38.89 10.01 10.59
CA GLU A 152 39.29 8.69 11.08
C GLU A 152 38.32 7.57 10.66
N ARG A 153 37.05 7.87 10.41
CA ARG A 153 35.99 6.85 10.16
C ARG A 153 35.79 6.50 8.70
N HIS A 154 36.33 7.30 7.77
CA HIS A 154 36.29 7.05 6.32
C HIS A 154 34.92 6.52 5.83
N GLU A 155 33.84 7.10 6.34
CA GLU A 155 32.51 6.76 5.85
C GLU A 155 32.37 7.42 4.48
N GLY A 156 32.38 6.60 3.43
CA GLY A 156 32.21 7.05 2.05
C GLY A 156 30.87 7.78 1.84
N PRO A 157 30.66 8.36 0.65
CA PRO A 157 29.47 9.14 0.37
C PRO A 157 28.20 8.28 0.54
N GLY A 158 27.13 8.88 1.07
CA GLY A 158 25.93 8.16 1.51
C GLY A 158 24.63 8.79 0.99
N TYR A 159 23.52 8.19 1.36
CA TYR A 159 22.17 8.66 1.03
C TYR A 159 21.38 8.89 2.31
N MET A 160 20.49 9.87 2.35
CA MET A 160 19.57 10.04 3.47
C MET A 160 18.26 9.31 3.16
N VAL A 161 17.68 8.60 4.13
CA VAL A 161 16.34 8.04 3.95
C VAL A 161 15.30 9.14 4.19
N GLY A 162 14.36 9.31 3.24
CA GLY A 162 13.44 10.45 3.21
C GLY A 162 12.65 10.68 4.50
N VAL A 163 12.16 9.63 5.17
CA VAL A 163 11.43 9.79 6.45
C VAL A 163 12.26 10.47 7.53
N PHE A 164 13.58 10.23 7.57
CA PHE A 164 14.45 10.86 8.56
C PHE A 164 14.78 12.30 8.20
N HIS A 165 14.85 12.64 6.90
CA HIS A 165 14.91 14.03 6.47
C HIS A 165 13.63 14.78 6.87
N GLN A 166 12.46 14.20 6.59
CA GLN A 166 11.15 14.79 6.93
C GLN A 166 11.02 15.03 8.44
N LEU A 167 11.44 14.06 9.28
CA LEU A 167 11.44 14.23 10.73
C LEU A 167 12.44 15.30 11.19
N HIS A 168 13.61 15.40 10.55
CA HIS A 168 14.58 16.46 10.82
C HIS A 168 14.00 17.85 10.50
N CYS A 169 13.43 18.03 9.31
CA CYS A 169 12.78 19.28 8.91
C CYS A 169 11.65 19.65 9.88
N LEU A 170 10.81 18.68 10.27
CA LEU A 170 9.73 18.92 11.23
C LEU A 170 10.28 19.36 12.60
N SER A 171 11.36 18.74 13.08
CA SER A 171 11.99 19.13 14.35
C SER A 171 12.57 20.55 14.29
N TYR A 172 13.16 20.92 13.15
CA TYR A 172 13.68 22.26 12.90
C TYR A 172 12.56 23.31 12.92
N LEU A 173 11.42 23.02 12.27
CA LEU A 173 10.24 23.88 12.31
C LEU A 173 9.68 24.07 13.72
N ILE A 174 9.66 23.02 14.54
CA ILE A 174 9.18 23.09 15.93
C ILE A 174 10.07 24.02 16.77
N GLU A 175 11.39 23.88 16.65
CA GLU A 175 12.35 24.74 17.36
C GLU A 175 12.13 26.21 16.98
N HIS A 176 12.04 26.51 15.69
CA HIS A 176 11.89 27.87 15.20
C HIS A 176 10.49 28.43 15.41
N TYR A 177 9.47 27.58 15.45
CA TYR A 177 8.13 27.97 15.89
C TYR A 177 8.18 28.49 17.33
N GLN A 178 8.85 27.77 18.23
CA GLN A 178 9.01 28.22 19.62
C GLN A 178 9.80 29.54 19.69
N GLN A 179 10.93 29.65 18.99
CA GLN A 179 11.75 30.87 18.97
C GLN A 179 11.00 32.07 18.41
N GLY A 180 10.20 31.89 17.36
CA GLY A 180 9.41 32.96 16.74
C GLY A 180 8.33 33.55 17.66
N TYR A 181 7.87 32.78 18.66
CA TYR A 181 6.92 33.25 19.67
C TYR A 181 7.59 33.66 20.99
N ALA A 182 8.91 33.50 21.14
CA ALA A 182 9.63 33.92 22.33
C ALA A 182 9.55 35.44 22.51
N GLY A 183 8.58 35.91 23.30
CA GLY A 183 8.31 37.33 23.55
C GLY A 183 6.89 37.80 23.20
N VAL A 184 6.07 36.95 22.58
CA VAL A 184 4.64 37.21 22.29
C VAL A 184 3.77 36.25 23.11
N ASN A 185 2.65 36.73 23.63
CA ASN A 185 1.75 35.90 24.44
C ASN A 185 0.98 34.92 23.54
N LEU A 186 1.42 33.66 23.48
CA LEU A 186 0.70 32.57 22.81
C LEU A 186 -0.59 32.27 23.58
N THR A 187 -1.71 32.13 22.89
CA THR A 187 -2.96 31.69 23.54
C THR A 187 -2.91 30.18 23.80
N ASP A 188 -3.64 29.71 24.81
CA ASP A 188 -3.75 28.28 25.12
C ASP A 188 -4.29 27.47 23.91
N GLU A 189 -5.23 28.05 23.17
CA GLU A 189 -5.77 27.44 21.95
C GLU A 189 -4.69 27.23 20.89
N VAL A 190 -3.85 28.23 20.64
CA VAL A 190 -2.75 28.14 19.65
C VAL A 190 -1.68 27.18 20.14
N ALA A 191 -1.34 27.20 21.43
CA ALA A 191 -0.40 26.27 22.06
C ALA A 191 -0.83 24.81 21.87
N PHE A 192 -2.10 24.53 22.18
CA PHE A 192 -2.71 23.21 22.04
C PHE A 192 -2.71 22.73 20.60
N HIS A 193 -3.25 23.53 19.67
CA HIS A 193 -3.33 23.14 18.27
C HIS A 193 -1.94 22.95 17.66
N SER A 194 -0.97 23.78 18.03
CA SER A 194 0.41 23.62 17.55
C SER A 194 1.02 22.30 18.01
N ALA A 195 0.94 21.99 19.31
CA ALA A 195 1.42 20.72 19.85
C ALA A 195 0.71 19.52 19.21
N HIS A 196 -0.61 19.60 19.05
CA HIS A 196 -1.43 18.56 18.42
C HIS A 196 -1.03 18.35 16.95
N CYS A 197 -0.97 19.41 16.15
CA CYS A 197 -0.68 19.37 14.72
C CYS A 197 0.74 18.85 14.45
N PHE A 198 1.76 19.37 15.15
CA PHE A 198 3.13 18.88 14.99
C PHE A 198 3.26 17.39 15.33
N ASN A 199 2.58 16.92 16.38
CA ASN A 199 2.57 15.50 16.71
C ASN A 199 1.76 14.65 15.73
N TYR A 200 0.68 15.19 15.17
CA TYR A 200 -0.09 14.51 14.12
C TYR A 200 0.77 14.31 12.87
N ILE A 201 1.46 15.36 12.41
CA ILE A 201 2.37 15.30 11.26
C ILE A 201 3.51 14.30 11.54
N ARG A 202 4.16 14.37 12.70
CA ARG A 202 5.21 13.39 13.09
C ARG A 202 4.73 11.95 12.96
N GLN A 203 3.54 11.65 13.48
CA GLN A 203 2.96 10.31 13.39
C GLN A 203 2.58 9.93 11.95
N ALA A 204 2.11 10.89 11.15
CA ALA A 204 1.81 10.68 9.73
C ALA A 204 3.06 10.35 8.92
N LEU A 205 4.18 11.04 9.16
CA LEU A 205 5.49 10.76 8.55
C LEU A 205 5.98 9.35 8.92
N MET A 206 5.88 8.96 10.20
CA MET A 206 6.27 7.61 10.63
C MET A 206 5.33 6.51 10.10
N CYS A 207 4.04 6.81 9.94
CA CYS A 207 3.05 5.88 9.40
C CYS A 207 3.21 5.66 7.90
N ASN A 208 3.62 6.70 7.17
CA ASN A 208 3.91 6.68 5.73
C ASN A 208 5.40 6.91 5.52
N ALA A 209 6.23 6.15 6.24
CA ALA A 209 7.67 6.33 6.25
C ALA A 209 8.23 6.21 4.84
N ASP A 210 8.65 7.35 4.30
CA ASP A 210 9.27 7.44 3.01
C ASP A 210 10.65 6.77 3.02
N THR A 211 10.76 5.68 2.26
CA THR A 211 11.96 4.86 2.15
C THR A 211 12.87 5.27 0.99
N THR A 212 12.55 6.37 0.29
CA THR A 212 13.36 6.93 -0.79
C THR A 212 14.77 7.26 -0.28
N LEU A 213 15.77 6.98 -1.11
CA LEU A 213 17.17 7.32 -0.83
C LEU A 213 17.53 8.62 -1.52
N GLU A 214 17.53 9.68 -0.73
CA GLU A 214 17.89 11.03 -1.14
C GLU A 214 19.40 11.18 -1.26
N GLY A 215 19.83 11.77 -2.36
CA GLY A 215 21.24 12.00 -2.68
C GLY A 215 21.52 13.45 -3.08
N MET A 216 22.59 13.66 -3.81
CA MET A 216 22.94 14.94 -4.41
C MET A 216 22.33 15.03 -5.81
N THR A 217 21.54 16.09 -6.03
CA THR A 217 20.96 16.46 -7.33
C THR A 217 21.55 17.80 -7.80
N GLU A 218 21.01 18.35 -8.90
CA GLU A 218 21.38 19.70 -9.37
C GLU A 218 20.72 20.79 -8.51
N GLU A 219 19.62 20.46 -7.83
CA GLU A 219 18.86 21.34 -6.94
C GLU A 219 19.45 21.39 -5.51
N GLY A 220 20.18 20.35 -5.09
CA GLY A 220 20.90 20.33 -3.82
C GLY A 220 20.97 18.94 -3.16
N PRO A 221 21.37 18.87 -1.89
CA PRO A 221 21.28 17.64 -1.12
C PRO A 221 19.81 17.33 -0.78
N GLY A 222 19.31 16.20 -1.24
CA GLY A 222 17.95 15.70 -1.05
C GLY A 222 16.91 16.34 -1.98
N GLU A 223 16.94 17.66 -2.13
CA GLU A 223 16.06 18.40 -3.05
C GLU A 223 16.12 17.83 -4.47
N GLY A 224 15.00 17.78 -5.20
CA GLY A 224 14.96 17.23 -6.56
C GLY A 224 15.06 15.69 -6.65
N THR A 225 15.21 14.96 -5.54
CA THR A 225 15.09 13.49 -5.55
C THR A 225 13.65 13.10 -5.90
N GLU A 226 13.47 12.08 -6.74
CA GLU A 226 12.15 11.58 -7.09
C GLU A 226 11.61 10.62 -6.01
N HIS A 227 10.39 10.87 -5.54
CA HIS A 227 9.71 10.06 -4.53
C HIS A 227 8.56 9.24 -5.14
N GLU A 228 8.36 8.01 -4.66
CA GLU A 228 7.23 7.18 -5.08
C GLU A 228 6.06 7.30 -4.07
N CYS A 229 5.11 8.17 -4.38
CA CYS A 229 4.00 8.52 -3.51
C CYS A 229 2.64 7.95 -4.00
N ILE A 230 1.61 8.11 -3.17
CA ILE A 230 0.22 7.96 -3.64
C ILE A 230 -0.03 9.07 -4.67
N ASP A 231 -0.69 8.72 -5.77
CA ASP A 231 -1.19 9.70 -6.74
C ASP A 231 -2.21 10.60 -6.04
N TYR A 232 -1.78 11.83 -5.76
CA TYR A 232 -2.57 12.80 -5.00
C TYR A 232 -3.78 13.28 -5.81
N ASP A 233 -3.65 13.41 -7.13
CA ASP A 233 -4.75 13.86 -7.98
C ASP A 233 -5.85 12.81 -8.02
N ALA A 234 -5.49 11.53 -8.17
CA ALA A 234 -6.45 10.43 -8.10
C ALA A 234 -7.11 10.33 -6.71
N LEU A 235 -6.35 10.53 -5.63
CA LEU A 235 -6.89 10.58 -4.27
C LEU A 235 -7.87 11.75 -4.10
N LEU A 236 -7.50 12.93 -4.60
CA LEU A 236 -8.28 14.15 -4.52
C LEU A 236 -9.58 14.03 -5.32
N GLU A 237 -9.53 13.46 -6.52
CA GLU A 237 -10.70 13.17 -7.36
C GLU A 237 -11.66 12.26 -6.59
N TRP A 238 -11.19 11.11 -6.11
CA TRP A 238 -12.00 10.20 -5.30
C TRP A 238 -12.60 10.88 -4.06
N ALA A 239 -11.82 11.68 -3.33
CA ALA A 239 -12.30 12.38 -2.15
C ALA A 239 -13.40 13.39 -2.46
N ASN A 240 -13.29 14.10 -3.60
CA ASN A 240 -14.30 15.05 -4.05
C ASN A 240 -15.60 14.36 -4.51
N GLU A 241 -15.49 13.23 -5.22
CA GLU A 241 -16.65 12.41 -5.61
C GLU A 241 -17.41 11.88 -4.40
N ASN A 242 -16.70 11.59 -3.30
CA ASN A 242 -17.25 11.06 -2.06
C ASN A 242 -17.44 12.14 -0.98
N ALA A 243 -17.38 13.42 -1.33
CA ALA A 243 -17.49 14.51 -0.37
C ALA A 243 -18.86 14.55 0.30
N MET A 244 -18.88 14.79 1.62
CA MET A 244 -20.13 14.98 2.35
C MET A 244 -20.89 16.20 1.81
N HIS A 245 -22.12 15.98 1.33
CA HIS A 245 -22.92 17.01 0.66
C HIS A 245 -23.15 18.30 1.48
N MET A 246 -23.09 18.23 2.80
CA MET A 246 -23.33 19.37 3.70
C MET A 246 -22.09 20.27 3.92
N GLN A 247 -20.90 19.90 3.42
CA GLN A 247 -19.63 20.57 3.72
C GLN A 247 -18.79 20.86 2.47
N ARG A 248 -19.41 21.29 1.37
CA ARG A 248 -18.68 21.76 0.18
C ARG A 248 -18.13 23.18 0.40
N TRP A 249 -17.15 23.28 1.31
CA TRP A 249 -16.47 24.53 1.67
C TRP A 249 -15.77 25.20 0.47
N ARG A 250 -15.23 24.40 -0.46
CA ARG A 250 -14.51 24.88 -1.66
C ARG A 250 -15.37 25.68 -2.64
N THR A 251 -16.69 25.53 -2.59
CA THR A 251 -17.64 26.24 -3.46
C THR A 251 -18.43 27.32 -2.73
N GLY A 252 -18.14 27.58 -1.45
CA GLY A 252 -18.84 28.57 -0.63
C GLY A 252 -17.88 29.50 0.09
N LEU A 253 -17.83 30.76 -0.36
CA LEU A 253 -17.20 31.89 0.31
C LEU A 253 -15.69 31.73 0.56
N VAL A 254 -14.91 31.81 -0.50
CA VAL A 254 -13.56 32.39 -0.40
C VAL A 254 -13.77 33.91 -0.40
N PRO A 255 -13.38 34.66 0.65
CA PRO A 255 -13.32 36.12 0.56
C PRO A 255 -12.39 36.49 -0.60
N GLU A 256 -12.72 37.49 -1.42
CA GLU A 256 -11.92 37.96 -2.59
C GLU A 256 -10.43 38.22 -2.27
N GLU A 257 -10.07 38.33 -0.99
CA GLU A 257 -8.72 38.59 -0.49
C GLU A 257 -7.80 37.34 -0.48
N ALA A 258 -8.33 36.13 -0.68
CA ALA A 258 -7.52 34.89 -0.62
C ALA A 258 -7.03 34.39 -2.00
N ASP A 259 -7.34 35.09 -3.10
CA ASP A 259 -6.90 34.73 -4.47
C ASP A 259 -5.48 35.22 -4.82
N ILE A 260 -4.69 35.63 -3.82
CA ILE A 260 -3.26 35.95 -4.01
C ILE A 260 -2.46 35.13 -3.01
N LEU A 261 -2.06 33.92 -3.43
CA LEU A 261 -0.77 33.27 -3.16
C LEU A 261 -0.63 31.99 -3.99
#